data_AF-M7BNG0-F1
#
_entry.id   AF-M7BNG0-F1
#
_cell.length_a   1.000
_cell.length_b   1.000
_cell.length_c   1.000
_cell.angle_alpha   90.00
_cell.angle_beta   90.00
_cell.angle_gamma   90.00
#
_symmetry.space_group_name_H-M   'P 1'
#
loop_
_entity.id
_entity.type
_entity.pdbx_description
1 polymer ?
#
loop_
_entity_poly.entity_id
_entity_poly.type
_entity_poly.pdbx_seq_one_letter_code
_entity_poly.pdbx_strand_id
1 'polypeptide(L)'
;MALRSARSVLWKALHAIPLSMACIPDGCYDYMTMAASDHIHNLTLRTSSVNTLSFRKVAHSHVAQPHLLEDGCTVTNSLLEGAVRVEPGSVLQHCHLQGPLQIGSGCLLTGLDVSSSPALQRWQLCDVVLQGHTIRLQDMLRQVFTLTGRHDDWQGLSETGLGGCPGEPVDRAQRIA
;
A
#
# COMPACT_ATOMS: atom_id res chain seq x y z
N MET A 1 -34.70 29.13 5.84
CA MET A 1 -33.34 29.60 5.48
C MET A 1 -32.77 28.65 4.44
N ALA A 2 -32.49 29.11 3.22
CA ALA A 2 -31.92 28.25 2.17
C ALA A 2 -30.43 28.01 2.43
N LEU A 3 -30.03 26.75 2.59
CA LEU A 3 -28.64 26.37 2.75
C LEU A 3 -27.90 26.66 1.43
N ARG A 4 -27.07 27.71 1.40
CA ARG A 4 -26.22 27.99 0.24
C ARG A 4 -25.26 26.82 0.08
N SER A 5 -25.19 26.25 -1.12
CA SER A 5 -24.26 25.15 -1.38
C SER A 5 -22.82 25.64 -1.17
N ALA A 6 -21.98 24.80 -0.53
CA ALA A 6 -20.57 25.12 -0.26
C ALA A 6 -19.83 25.55 -1.53
N ARG A 7 -20.19 24.97 -2.69
CA ARG A 7 -19.65 25.33 -4.00
C ARG A 7 -19.93 26.79 -4.38
N SER A 8 -21.13 27.31 -4.10
CA SER A 8 -21.47 28.71 -4.40
C SER A 8 -20.65 29.69 -3.55
N VAL A 9 -20.40 29.34 -2.29
CA VAL A 9 -19.57 30.14 -1.37
C VAL A 9 -18.11 30.12 -1.81
N LEU A 10 -17.55 28.95 -2.08
CA LEU A 10 -16.17 28.79 -2.55
C LEU A 10 -15.93 29.49 -3.89
N TRP A 11 -16.85 29.34 -4.85
CA TRP A 11 -16.77 30.03 -6.14
C TRP A 11 -16.73 31.55 -5.94
N LYS A 12 -17.67 32.12 -5.16
CA LYS A 12 -17.69 33.57 -4.92
C LYS A 12 -16.38 34.06 -4.30
N ALA A 13 -15.80 33.31 -3.37
CA ALA A 13 -14.56 33.69 -2.68
C ALA A 13 -13.31 33.55 -3.55
N LEU A 14 -13.22 32.52 -4.40
CA LEU A 14 -11.96 32.11 -5.03
C LEU A 14 -11.90 32.37 -6.54
N HIS A 15 -13.03 32.64 -7.22
CA HIS A 15 -13.05 32.75 -8.69
C HIS A 15 -12.20 33.90 -9.26
N ALA A 16 -11.90 34.93 -8.45
CA ALA A 16 -11.08 36.06 -8.87
C ALA A 16 -9.58 35.86 -8.57
N ILE A 17 -9.19 34.76 -7.92
CA ILE A 17 -7.80 34.47 -7.61
C ILE A 17 -7.12 33.95 -8.90
N PRO A 18 -6.04 34.60 -9.37
CA PRO A 18 -5.33 34.15 -10.56
C PRO A 18 -4.72 32.77 -10.33
N LEU A 19 -5.02 31.83 -11.23
CA LEU A 19 -4.45 30.50 -11.22
C LEU A 19 -3.20 30.47 -12.12
N SER A 20 -2.09 30.00 -11.57
CA SER A 20 -0.89 29.67 -12.34
C SER A 20 -0.85 28.17 -12.63
N MET A 21 -0.60 27.80 -13.88
CA MET A 21 -0.43 26.40 -14.30
C MET A 21 1.01 26.20 -14.77
N ALA A 22 1.63 25.10 -14.34
CA ALA A 22 2.87 24.61 -14.90
C ALA A 22 2.56 23.38 -15.76
N CYS A 23 3.04 23.37 -17.00
CA CYS A 23 3.01 22.18 -17.84
C CYS A 23 4.30 21.39 -17.60
N ILE A 24 4.20 20.07 -17.47
CA ILE A 24 5.34 19.16 -17.44
C ILE A 24 5.43 18.55 -18.84
N PRO A 25 6.37 19.00 -19.70
CA PRO A 25 6.60 18.37 -21.01
C PRO A 25 6.93 16.89 -20.80
N ASP A 26 6.37 16.02 -21.63
CA ASP A 26 6.53 14.57 -21.53
C ASP A 26 6.07 13.96 -20.19
N GLY A 27 5.31 14.72 -19.39
CA GLY A 27 4.70 14.24 -18.17
C GLY A 27 3.70 13.14 -18.48
N CYS A 28 3.98 11.92 -18.01
CA CYS A 28 3.02 10.84 -18.02
C CYS A 28 2.32 10.77 -16.67
N TYR A 29 0.99 10.62 -16.69
CA TYR A 29 0.22 10.26 -15.52
C TYR A 29 -0.35 8.86 -15.77
N ASP A 30 0.17 7.88 -15.05
CA ASP A 30 -0.35 6.52 -15.09
C ASP A 30 -1.46 6.37 -14.03
N TYR A 31 -2.68 6.12 -14.50
CA TYR A 31 -3.79 5.82 -13.60
C TYR A 31 -3.60 4.39 -13.11
N MET A 32 -3.31 4.24 -11.81
CA MET A 32 -3.17 2.92 -11.20
C MET A 32 -4.38 2.05 -11.52
N THR A 33 -4.14 0.87 -12.10
CA THR A 33 -5.19 -0.11 -12.30
C THR A 33 -5.56 -0.76 -10.96
N MET A 34 -6.52 -1.68 -10.98
CA MET A 34 -6.91 -2.43 -9.77
C MET A 34 -5.94 -3.59 -9.45
N ALA A 35 -4.91 -3.81 -10.27
CA ALA A 35 -3.96 -4.88 -10.07
C ALA A 35 -2.91 -4.49 -9.02
N ALA A 36 -2.76 -5.32 -7.98
CA ALA A 36 -1.72 -5.13 -6.96
C ALA A 36 -0.30 -4.99 -7.55
N SER A 37 -0.03 -5.67 -8.66
CA SER A 37 1.22 -5.56 -9.39
C SER A 37 1.55 -4.14 -9.83
N ASP A 38 0.55 -3.36 -10.24
CA ASP A 38 0.74 -1.99 -10.73
C ASP A 38 1.01 -1.04 -9.57
N HIS A 39 0.40 -1.30 -8.41
CA HIS A 39 0.73 -0.61 -7.17
C HIS A 39 2.19 -0.82 -6.77
N ILE A 40 2.64 -2.08 -6.77
CA ILE A 40 4.03 -2.41 -6.47
C ILE A 40 4.97 -1.82 -7.51
N HIS A 41 4.64 -1.94 -8.80
CA HIS A 41 5.45 -1.41 -9.88
C HIS A 41 5.66 0.10 -9.73
N ASN A 42 4.59 0.88 -9.56
CA ASN A 42 4.69 2.33 -9.43
C ASN A 42 5.46 2.78 -8.19
N LEU A 43 5.40 2.02 -7.10
CA LEU A 43 6.13 2.31 -5.86
C LEU A 43 7.58 1.82 -5.86
N THR A 44 7.95 0.96 -6.80
CA THR A 44 9.33 0.47 -7.01
C THR A 44 9.99 1.08 -8.24
N LEU A 45 9.21 1.71 -9.12
CA LEU A 45 9.65 2.30 -10.36
C LEU A 45 10.71 3.37 -10.08
N ARG A 46 11.93 3.07 -10.50
CA ARG A 46 12.97 4.07 -10.65
C ARG A 46 12.64 4.83 -11.92
N THR A 47 12.09 6.04 -11.80
CA THR A 47 11.85 6.90 -12.97
C THR A 47 13.13 6.99 -13.80
N SER A 48 13.11 6.39 -14.99
CA SER A 48 14.29 6.22 -15.83
C SER A 48 14.68 7.56 -16.47
N SER A 49 15.97 7.89 -16.28
CA SER A 49 16.85 8.70 -17.13
C SER A 49 16.49 10.12 -17.59
N VAL A 50 15.28 10.66 -17.37
CA VAL A 50 14.92 12.02 -17.85
C VAL A 50 14.80 13.06 -16.73
N ASN A 51 14.60 12.61 -15.49
CA ASN A 51 14.45 13.51 -14.34
C ASN A 51 15.74 13.60 -13.53
N THR A 52 16.19 14.82 -13.27
CA THR A 52 17.30 15.16 -12.36
C THR A 52 17.00 14.85 -10.89
N LEU A 53 15.81 14.33 -10.57
CA LEU A 53 15.40 13.98 -9.23
C LEU A 53 15.89 12.57 -8.89
N SER A 54 16.79 12.49 -7.91
CA SER A 54 17.28 11.20 -7.40
C SER A 54 16.15 10.44 -6.71
N PHE A 55 15.75 9.30 -7.26
CA PHE A 55 14.88 8.37 -6.56
C PHE A 55 15.52 7.92 -5.25
N ARG A 56 14.79 8.04 -4.14
CA ARG A 56 15.27 7.67 -2.82
C ARG A 56 14.61 6.39 -2.36
N LYS A 57 15.39 5.31 -2.32
CA LYS A 57 15.01 3.99 -1.83
C LYS A 57 14.40 3.99 -0.42
N VAL A 58 14.98 4.79 0.48
CA VAL A 58 14.60 4.87 1.90
C VAL A 58 14.20 6.30 2.23
N ALA A 59 12.91 6.55 2.43
CA ALA A 59 12.38 7.88 2.75
C ALA A 59 11.71 7.88 4.13
N HIS A 60 11.98 8.89 4.95
CA HIS A 60 11.35 9.06 6.27
C HIS A 60 11.37 7.79 7.15
N SER A 61 12.43 7.02 7.06
CA SER A 61 12.51 5.69 7.67
C SER A 61 13.81 5.50 8.44
N HIS A 62 13.75 4.68 9.49
CA HIS A 62 14.93 4.18 10.19
C HIS A 62 15.17 2.73 9.78
N VAL A 63 16.40 2.39 9.40
CA VAL A 63 16.79 1.04 9.01
C VAL A 63 18.07 0.69 9.75
N ALA A 64 17.98 -0.26 10.69
CA ALA A 64 19.12 -0.66 11.52
C ALA A 64 20.23 -1.33 10.70
N GLN A 65 19.87 -2.10 9.66
CA GLN A 65 20.81 -2.82 8.80
C GLN A 65 20.56 -2.51 7.31
N PRO A 66 20.98 -1.34 6.80
CA PRO A 66 20.67 -0.90 5.43
C PRO A 66 21.18 -1.82 4.32
N HIS A 67 22.25 -2.59 4.59
CA HIS A 67 22.83 -3.55 3.65
C HIS A 67 21.93 -4.76 3.36
N LEU A 68 20.87 -4.97 4.15
CA LEU A 68 19.87 -6.01 3.91
C LEU A 68 18.73 -5.57 2.98
N LEU A 69 18.74 -4.31 2.55
CA LEU A 69 17.82 -3.84 1.54
C LEU A 69 18.47 -3.98 0.16
N GLU A 70 17.85 -4.74 -0.73
CA GLU A 70 18.33 -4.95 -2.10
C GLU A 70 17.90 -3.81 -3.04
N ASP A 71 18.63 -3.62 -4.14
CA ASP A 71 18.29 -2.59 -5.12
C ASP A 71 16.94 -2.85 -5.80
N GLY A 72 16.12 -1.80 -5.93
CA GLY A 72 14.78 -1.90 -6.52
C GLY A 72 13.66 -2.16 -5.52
N CYS A 73 13.95 -2.23 -4.21
CA CYS A 73 12.92 -2.13 -3.18
C CYS A 73 12.65 -0.68 -2.77
N THR A 74 11.57 -0.42 -2.05
CA THR A 74 11.31 0.87 -1.39
C THR A 74 10.86 0.72 0.05
N VAL A 75 11.34 1.63 0.89
CA VAL A 75 10.98 1.71 2.31
C VAL A 75 10.61 3.16 2.63
N THR A 76 9.36 3.38 3.03
CA THR A 76 8.85 4.72 3.33
C THR A 76 8.14 4.74 4.67
N ASN A 77 8.34 5.80 5.47
CA ASN A 77 7.67 5.98 6.77
C ASN A 77 7.76 4.76 7.70
N SER A 78 8.89 4.06 7.73
CA SER A 78 9.02 2.75 8.39
C SER A 78 10.20 2.68 9.37
N LEU A 79 10.08 1.82 10.37
CA LEU A 79 11.12 1.49 11.34
C LEU A 79 11.48 0.01 11.18
N LEU A 80 12.68 -0.28 10.68
CA LEU A 80 13.19 -1.65 10.50
C LEU A 80 14.33 -1.89 11.50
N GLU A 81 14.05 -2.69 12.53
CA GLU A 81 14.97 -3.00 13.60
C GLU A 81 15.52 -4.43 13.45
N GLY A 82 16.81 -4.63 13.71
CA GLY A 82 17.44 -5.94 13.53
C GLY A 82 17.59 -6.37 12.07
N ALA A 83 17.57 -7.68 11.83
CA ALA A 83 17.83 -8.26 10.50
C ALA A 83 16.55 -8.36 9.65
N VAL A 84 16.17 -7.29 8.96
CA VAL A 84 15.03 -7.28 8.02
C VAL A 84 15.56 -7.24 6.60
N ARG A 85 15.50 -8.36 5.88
CA ARG A 85 15.90 -8.44 4.46
C ARG A 85 14.72 -8.10 3.56
N VAL A 86 14.96 -7.24 2.57
CA VAL A 86 13.96 -6.83 1.58
C VAL A 86 14.54 -6.98 0.19
N GLU A 87 13.94 -7.88 -0.60
CA GLU A 87 14.34 -8.16 -1.99
C GLU A 87 13.82 -7.11 -2.99
N PRO A 88 14.37 -7.09 -4.22
CA PRO A 88 13.93 -6.17 -5.28
C PRO A 88 12.44 -6.32 -5.59
N GLY A 89 11.80 -5.22 -6.02
CA GLY A 89 10.38 -5.24 -6.38
C GLY A 89 9.44 -5.35 -5.18
N SER A 90 9.92 -5.07 -3.97
CA SER A 90 9.13 -5.06 -2.74
C SER A 90 9.06 -3.68 -2.10
N VAL A 91 7.95 -3.42 -1.43
CA VAL A 91 7.56 -2.11 -0.91
C VAL A 91 7.14 -2.24 0.55
N LEU A 92 7.75 -1.46 1.43
CA LEU A 92 7.36 -1.32 2.83
C LEU A 92 6.94 0.12 3.11
N GLN A 93 5.74 0.31 3.63
CA GLN A 93 5.19 1.63 3.92
C GLN A 93 4.52 1.66 5.29
N HIS A 94 4.80 2.65 6.13
CA HIS A 94 4.11 2.76 7.43
C HIS A 94 4.25 1.50 8.30
N CYS A 95 5.41 0.86 8.28
CA CYS A 95 5.68 -0.38 9.01
C CYS A 95 6.65 -0.16 10.17
N HIS A 96 6.44 -0.83 11.30
CA HIS A 96 7.43 -1.02 12.36
C HIS A 96 7.71 -2.51 12.50
N LEU A 97 8.86 -2.97 12.01
CA LEU A 97 9.20 -4.39 11.93
C LEU A 97 10.49 -4.69 12.70
N GLN A 98 10.48 -5.82 13.41
CA GLN A 98 11.62 -6.32 14.16
C GLN A 98 12.08 -7.68 13.62
N GLY A 99 13.32 -7.72 13.13
CA GLY A 99 13.96 -8.90 12.58
C GLY A 99 14.16 -10.05 13.59
N PRO A 100 14.46 -11.27 13.11
CA PRO A 100 14.82 -11.58 11.72
C PRO A 100 13.62 -11.78 10.78
N LEU A 101 13.55 -11.05 9.66
CA LEU A 101 12.47 -11.16 8.67
C LEU A 101 13.02 -11.30 7.24
N GLN A 102 12.35 -12.11 6.42
CA GLN A 102 12.68 -12.33 5.01
C GLN A 102 11.51 -11.88 4.13
N ILE A 103 11.62 -10.69 3.57
CA ILE A 103 10.65 -10.11 2.64
C ILE A 103 11.21 -10.31 1.24
N GLY A 104 10.71 -11.35 0.57
CA GLY A 104 11.04 -11.69 -0.80
C GLY A 104 10.41 -10.72 -1.81
N SER A 105 10.73 -10.94 -3.09
CA SER A 105 10.30 -10.05 -4.17
C SER A 105 8.78 -9.98 -4.35
N GLY A 106 8.30 -8.87 -4.92
CA GLY A 106 6.89 -8.68 -5.26
C GLY A 106 5.96 -8.46 -4.06
N CYS A 107 6.49 -8.05 -2.91
CA CYS A 107 5.69 -7.82 -1.71
C CYS A 107 5.27 -6.36 -1.55
N LEU A 108 4.05 -6.12 -1.06
CA LEU A 108 3.63 -4.83 -0.50
C LEU A 108 3.21 -5.01 0.95
N LEU A 109 3.97 -4.43 1.87
CA LEU A 109 3.71 -4.47 3.30
C LEU A 109 3.35 -3.07 3.77
N THR A 110 2.17 -2.89 4.36
CA THR A 110 1.74 -1.59 4.86
C THR A 110 1.00 -1.65 6.19
N GLY A 111 1.24 -0.67 7.07
CA GLY A 111 0.49 -0.54 8.33
C GLY A 111 0.75 -1.65 9.35
N LEU A 112 1.90 -2.32 9.26
CA LEU A 112 2.32 -3.36 10.20
C LEU A 112 3.05 -2.76 11.38
N ASP A 113 2.84 -3.29 12.56
CA ASP A 113 3.48 -2.84 13.79
C ASP A 113 4.43 -3.91 14.35
N VAL A 114 5.15 -3.55 15.41
CA VAL A 114 6.14 -4.45 16.02
C VAL A 114 5.49 -5.76 16.49
N SER A 115 4.22 -5.72 16.92
CA SER A 115 3.47 -6.89 17.37
C SER A 115 3.22 -7.91 16.26
N SER A 116 3.23 -7.47 15.00
CA SER A 116 3.10 -8.33 13.82
C SER A 116 4.38 -9.13 13.54
N SER A 117 5.55 -8.65 13.99
CA SER A 117 6.85 -9.22 13.62
C SER A 117 7.03 -10.69 13.99
N PRO A 118 6.71 -11.16 15.22
CA PRO A 118 6.88 -12.56 15.60
C PRO A 118 6.07 -13.53 14.72
N ALA A 119 4.90 -13.11 14.23
CA ALA A 119 4.11 -13.92 13.32
C ALA A 119 4.77 -14.05 11.95
N LEU A 120 5.42 -12.98 11.47
CA LEU A 120 6.10 -12.93 10.17
C LEU A 120 7.46 -13.63 10.15
N GLN A 121 8.15 -13.76 11.29
CA GLN A 121 9.45 -14.42 11.41
C GLN A 121 9.46 -15.87 10.92
N ARG A 122 8.29 -16.53 10.87
CA ARG A 122 8.14 -17.92 10.43
C ARG A 122 7.98 -18.07 8.91
N TRP A 123 7.88 -16.96 8.19
CA TRP A 123 7.51 -16.95 6.78
C TRP A 123 8.56 -16.25 5.93
N GLN A 124 8.73 -16.75 4.71
CA GLN A 124 9.36 -16.03 3.63
C GLN A 124 8.24 -15.48 2.75
N LEU A 125 7.98 -14.18 2.85
CA LEU A 125 6.90 -13.54 2.10
C LEU A 125 7.35 -13.33 0.66
N CYS A 126 6.57 -13.76 -0.33
CA CYS A 126 6.84 -13.54 -1.76
C CYS A 126 5.53 -13.30 -2.49
N ASP A 127 5.49 -12.33 -3.40
CA ASP A 127 4.31 -12.02 -4.23
C ASP A 127 3.00 -11.85 -3.41
N VAL A 128 3.09 -11.18 -2.26
CA VAL A 128 1.94 -10.92 -1.38
C VAL A 128 1.77 -9.43 -1.06
N VAL A 129 0.52 -9.01 -0.93
CA VAL A 129 0.13 -7.73 -0.34
C VAL A 129 -0.42 -8.00 1.04
N LEU A 130 0.23 -7.46 2.07
CA LEU A 130 -0.20 -7.58 3.46
C LEU A 130 -0.40 -6.18 4.04
N GLN A 131 -1.63 -5.87 4.43
CA GLN A 131 -2.00 -4.58 4.97
C GLN A 131 -2.56 -4.71 6.39
N GLY A 132 -2.00 -3.97 7.33
CA GLY A 132 -2.51 -3.81 8.67
C GLY A 132 -3.40 -2.57 8.76
N HIS A 133 -4.56 -2.74 9.40
CA HIS A 133 -5.53 -1.70 9.64
C HIS A 133 -5.84 -1.61 11.13
N THR A 134 -5.71 -0.43 11.70
CA THR A 134 -6.26 -0.16 13.03
C THR A 134 -7.70 0.30 12.87
N ILE A 135 -8.63 -0.53 13.30
CA ILE A 135 -10.07 -0.22 13.29
C ILE A 135 -10.58 -0.06 14.72
N ARG A 136 -11.61 0.77 14.89
CA ARG A 136 -12.31 0.91 16.16
C ARG A 136 -13.66 0.21 16.05
N LEU A 137 -13.84 -0.86 16.84
CA LEU A 137 -15.10 -1.57 17.00
C LEU A 137 -15.70 -1.16 18.34
N GLN A 138 -16.73 -0.32 18.30
CA GLN A 138 -17.31 0.33 19.50
C GLN A 138 -16.23 1.10 20.29
N ASP A 139 -15.89 0.66 21.49
CA ASP A 139 -14.87 1.27 22.34
C ASP A 139 -13.55 0.49 22.36
N MET A 140 -13.39 -0.49 21.47
CA MET A 140 -12.18 -1.29 21.36
C MET A 140 -11.42 -0.99 20.07
N LEU A 141 -10.15 -0.63 20.20
CA LEU A 141 -9.21 -0.64 19.07
C LEU A 141 -8.80 -2.09 18.78
N ARG A 142 -8.80 -2.43 17.49
CA ARG A 142 -8.42 -3.74 16.97
C ARG A 142 -7.55 -3.56 15.74
N GLN A 143 -6.55 -4.42 15.63
CA GLN A 143 -5.76 -4.55 14.43
C GLN A 143 -6.36 -5.66 13.57
N VAL A 144 -6.62 -5.35 12.30
CA VAL A 144 -7.12 -6.29 11.30
C VAL A 144 -6.13 -6.30 10.16
N PHE A 145 -5.92 -7.48 9.58
CA PHE A 145 -5.00 -7.64 8.47
C PHE A 145 -5.76 -8.11 7.24
N THR A 146 -5.40 -7.58 6.08
CA THR A 146 -5.78 -8.10 4.77
C THR A 146 -4.55 -8.72 4.11
N LEU A 147 -4.75 -9.87 3.48
CA LEU A 147 -3.71 -10.57 2.74
C LEU A 147 -4.27 -10.93 1.37
N THR A 148 -3.60 -10.49 0.32
CA THR A 148 -3.90 -10.86 -1.07
C THR A 148 -2.61 -11.20 -1.80
N GLY A 149 -2.71 -11.91 -2.92
CA GLY A 149 -1.61 -12.13 -3.84
C GLY A 149 -1.29 -10.87 -4.64
N ARG A 150 -0.04 -10.74 -5.08
CA ARG A 150 0.41 -9.68 -6.01
C ARG A 150 -0.37 -9.67 -7.33
N HIS A 151 -0.88 -10.84 -7.72
CA HIS A 151 -1.63 -11.03 -8.97
C HIS A 151 -3.15 -10.98 -8.75
N ASP A 152 -3.60 -10.70 -7.53
CA ASP A 152 -5.02 -10.50 -7.26
C ASP A 152 -5.42 -9.08 -7.65
N ASP A 153 -6.63 -8.96 -8.21
CA ASP A 153 -7.28 -7.68 -8.43
C ASP A 153 -7.99 -7.22 -7.15
N TRP A 154 -7.90 -5.95 -6.80
CA TRP A 154 -8.54 -5.38 -5.60
C TRP A 154 -10.04 -5.06 -5.77
N GLN A 155 -10.72 -5.66 -6.74
CA GLN A 155 -12.17 -5.57 -6.81
C GLN A 155 -12.81 -6.38 -5.68
N GLY A 156 -13.72 -5.78 -4.93
CA GLY A 156 -14.75 -6.57 -4.28
C GLY A 156 -15.58 -7.25 -5.36
N LEU A 157 -15.99 -8.50 -5.14
CA LEU A 157 -17.07 -9.12 -5.92
C LEU A 157 -18.23 -8.12 -5.96
N SER A 158 -18.35 -7.35 -7.04
CA SER A 158 -19.55 -6.58 -7.28
C SER A 158 -20.67 -7.61 -7.33
N GLU A 159 -21.67 -7.48 -6.47
CA GLU A 159 -22.89 -8.28 -6.54
C GLU A 159 -23.35 -8.26 -8.00
N THR A 160 -23.10 -9.35 -8.72
CA THR A 160 -23.72 -9.60 -10.02
C THR A 160 -25.19 -9.77 -9.73
N GLY A 161 -25.92 -8.66 -9.86
CA GLY A 161 -27.37 -8.66 -9.82
C GLY A 161 -27.93 -9.60 -10.87
N LEU A 162 -28.78 -10.51 -10.39
CA LEU A 162 -29.90 -11.16 -11.09
C LEU A 162 -29.55 -12.05 -12.29
N GLY A 163 -29.44 -13.35 -12.03
CA GLY A 163 -29.50 -14.38 -13.07
C GLY A 163 -29.34 -15.83 -12.60
N GLY A 164 -30.23 -16.33 -11.72
CA GLY A 164 -30.52 -17.77 -11.58
C GLY A 164 -29.66 -18.60 -10.59
N CYS A 165 -30.25 -18.99 -9.46
CA CYS A 165 -29.80 -20.11 -8.60
C CYS A 165 -30.34 -21.46 -9.12
N PRO A 166 -29.91 -22.66 -8.63
CA PRO A 166 -29.05 -22.92 -7.47
C PRO A 166 -27.93 -23.99 -7.67
N GLY A 167 -26.87 -23.87 -6.87
CA GLY A 167 -25.90 -24.93 -6.56
C GLY A 167 -25.18 -24.57 -5.25
N GLU A 168 -25.14 -25.50 -4.32
CA GLU A 168 -24.89 -25.32 -2.87
C GLU A 168 -23.59 -24.60 -2.42
N PRO A 169 -23.57 -24.04 -1.20
CA PRO A 169 -22.39 -23.40 -0.63
C PRO A 169 -21.39 -24.44 -0.11
N VAL A 170 -20.14 -24.38 -0.58
CA VAL A 170 -19.01 -25.02 0.09
C VAL A 170 -18.46 -24.06 1.13
N ASP A 171 -18.79 -24.37 2.37
CA ASP A 171 -18.23 -23.80 3.59
C ASP A 171 -16.70 -23.99 3.63
N ARG A 172 -15.93 -22.89 3.62
CA ARG A 172 -14.51 -22.88 4.01
C ARG A 172 -14.17 -21.59 4.77
N ALA A 173 -14.73 -21.46 5.96
CA ALA A 173 -14.13 -20.65 7.00
C ALA A 173 -13.01 -21.46 7.69
N GLN A 174 -11.76 -21.32 7.25
CA GLN A 174 -10.63 -21.73 8.08
C GLN A 174 -10.30 -20.61 9.07
N ARG A 175 -10.78 -20.79 10.31
CA ARG A 175 -10.29 -20.08 11.48
C ARG A 175 -8.84 -20.49 11.73
N ILE A 176 -7.93 -19.52 11.75
CA ILE A 176 -6.60 -19.71 12.32
C ILE A 176 -6.71 -19.23 13.78
N ALA A 177 -6.50 -20.18 14.70
CA ALA A 177 -6.38 -19.95 16.13
C ALA A 177 -4.95 -19.54 16.49
#